data_AF-A0A7V1BZT0-F1
#
_entry.id   AF-A0A7V1BZT0-F1
#
_cell.length_a   1.000
_cell.length_b   1.000
_cell.length_c   1.000
_cell.angle_alpha   90.00
_cell.angle_beta   90.00
_cell.angle_gamma   90.00
#
_symmetry.space_group_name_H-M   'P 1'
#
loop_
_entity.id
_entity.type
_entity.pdbx_description
1 polymer ?
#
loop_
_entity_poly.entity_id
_entity_poly.type
_entity_poly.pdbx_seq_one_letter_code
_entity_poly.pdbx_strand_id
1 'polypeptide(L)'
;MSPGELQALAQRHGLELTPAWLAFLADLLKAVPLAEEAAVIELLNKRFGESLQLIERGLAFIQKQAQEHHAALLREMHQRFAAMDQRFEVLLREIDQRFAALVREIDQRFAAVDQRFEALGREMDQRFAALVREMEKRFAAVDQRFEALVREMDQRFAALVREMEKRFEAVDQRFEALVREMDHRFAALMREIDQRFTALMREMERRFEAMDQRFAALMREIDQRFTAADQRFEALQREMVLLREVFDRRFRQLQWVLSLWLGLLAGLLGLLGYLRL
;
A
#
# COMPACT_ATOMS: atom_id res chain seq x y z
N MET A 1 -91.25 90.92 -83.45
CA MET A 1 -89.88 90.56 -83.88
C MET A 1 -89.70 89.05 -83.81
N SER A 2 -88.89 88.47 -84.68
CA SER A 2 -88.57 87.03 -84.63
C SER A 2 -87.48 86.73 -83.58
N PRO A 3 -87.39 85.50 -83.04
CA PRO A 3 -86.36 85.12 -82.06
C PRO A 3 -84.92 85.36 -82.54
N GLY A 4 -84.64 85.19 -83.84
CA GLY A 4 -83.32 85.43 -84.43
C GLY A 4 -82.91 86.91 -84.47
N GLU A 5 -83.87 87.81 -84.71
CA GLU A 5 -83.64 89.26 -84.65
C GLU A 5 -83.38 89.74 -83.21
N LEU A 6 -84.10 89.16 -82.25
CA LEU A 6 -83.91 89.46 -80.82
C LEU A 6 -82.56 88.98 -80.31
N GLN A 7 -82.07 87.83 -80.80
CA GLN A 7 -80.74 87.33 -80.45
C GLN A 7 -79.64 88.23 -81.02
N ALA A 8 -79.76 88.66 -82.28
CA ALA A 8 -78.82 89.59 -82.89
C ALA A 8 -78.80 90.95 -82.18
N LEU A 9 -79.96 91.44 -81.72
CA LEU A 9 -80.06 92.67 -80.94
C LEU A 9 -79.43 92.50 -79.55
N ALA A 10 -79.73 91.42 -78.84
CA ALA A 10 -79.17 91.13 -77.52
C ALA A 10 -77.63 91.02 -77.58
N GLN A 11 -77.08 90.33 -78.58
CA GLN A 11 -75.64 90.19 -78.79
C GLN A 11 -74.95 91.52 -79.08
N ARG A 12 -75.59 92.45 -79.81
CA ARG A 12 -75.06 93.81 -80.02
C ARG A 12 -74.90 94.59 -78.71
N HIS A 13 -75.72 94.27 -77.70
CA HIS A 13 -75.62 94.83 -76.36
C HIS A 13 -74.87 93.92 -75.38
N GLY A 14 -74.19 92.88 -75.87
CA GLY A 14 -73.38 91.97 -75.06
C GLY A 14 -74.18 90.98 -74.21
N LEU A 15 -75.47 90.81 -74.47
CA LEU A 15 -76.35 89.88 -73.74
C LEU A 15 -76.50 88.57 -74.52
N GLU A 16 -76.20 87.45 -73.87
CA GLU A 16 -76.49 86.11 -74.39
C GLU A 16 -77.76 85.57 -73.73
N LEU A 17 -78.86 85.65 -74.46
CA LEU A 17 -80.14 85.12 -74.02
C LEU A 17 -80.28 83.66 -74.44
N THR A 18 -80.77 82.82 -73.53
CA THR A 18 -81.04 81.42 -73.85
C THR A 18 -82.17 81.31 -74.88
N PRO A 19 -82.24 80.23 -75.67
CA PRO A 19 -83.32 80.01 -76.63
C PRO A 19 -84.72 80.14 -76.01
N ALA A 20 -84.88 79.76 -74.74
CA ALA A 20 -86.12 79.92 -73.98
C ALA A 20 -86.47 81.39 -73.68
N TRP A 21 -85.47 82.23 -73.37
CA TRP A 21 -85.66 83.67 -73.20
C TRP A 21 -85.96 84.37 -74.54
N LEU A 22 -85.30 83.94 -75.62
CA LEU A 22 -85.54 84.47 -76.96
C LEU A 22 -86.96 84.19 -77.46
N ALA A 23 -87.46 82.97 -77.25
CA ALA A 23 -88.84 82.60 -77.57
C ALA A 23 -89.86 83.39 -76.72
N PHE A 24 -89.61 83.50 -75.40
CA PHE A 24 -90.48 84.26 -74.51
C PHE A 24 -90.57 85.75 -74.88
N LEU A 25 -89.44 86.41 -75.17
CA LEU A 25 -89.44 87.82 -75.59
C LEU A 25 -90.13 88.01 -76.95
N ALA A 26 -89.97 87.06 -77.88
CA ALA A 26 -90.65 87.10 -79.18
C ALA A 26 -92.17 86.98 -79.05
N ASP A 27 -92.65 86.12 -78.15
CA ASP A 27 -94.08 85.94 -77.88
C ASP A 27 -94.65 87.11 -77.07
N LEU A 28 -93.89 87.65 -76.11
CA LEU A 28 -94.27 88.82 -75.32
C LEU A 28 -94.46 90.07 -76.19
N LEU A 29 -93.56 90.29 -77.16
CA LEU A 29 -93.66 91.38 -78.14
C LEU A 29 -94.84 91.23 -79.12
N LYS A 30 -95.44 90.03 -79.24
CA LYS A 30 -96.63 89.78 -80.08
C LYS A 30 -97.94 89.90 -79.30
N ALA A 31 -97.93 89.54 -78.03
CA ALA A 31 -99.14 89.37 -77.22
C ALA A 31 -99.60 90.65 -76.49
N VAL A 32 -98.71 91.63 -76.27
CA VAL A 32 -99.02 92.83 -75.47
C VAL A 32 -99.14 94.06 -76.39
N PRO A 33 -100.31 94.73 -76.48
CA PRO A 33 -100.41 96.02 -77.16
C PRO A 33 -99.53 97.05 -76.42
N LEU A 34 -98.73 97.81 -77.17
CA LEU A 34 -97.69 98.76 -76.71
C LEU A 34 -98.18 99.93 -75.80
N ALA A 35 -99.39 99.87 -75.24
CA ALA A 35 -99.97 100.94 -74.41
C ALA A 35 -99.79 100.75 -72.89
N GLU A 36 -99.34 99.59 -72.41
CA GLU A 36 -99.13 99.33 -70.97
C GLU A 36 -97.72 98.83 -70.68
N GLU A 37 -96.74 99.73 -70.69
CA GLU A 37 -95.33 99.45 -70.34
C GLU A 37 -95.18 98.73 -68.97
N ALA A 38 -96.09 99.02 -68.04
CA ALA A 38 -96.15 98.39 -66.73
C ALA A 38 -96.37 96.87 -66.81
N ALA A 39 -97.21 96.38 -67.73
CA ALA A 39 -97.51 94.95 -67.85
C ALA A 39 -96.31 94.16 -68.39
N VAL A 40 -95.56 94.74 -69.33
CA VAL A 40 -94.32 94.15 -69.87
C VAL A 40 -93.25 94.02 -68.78
N ILE A 41 -93.08 95.06 -67.97
CA ILE A 41 -92.12 95.08 -66.85
C ILE A 41 -92.51 94.03 -65.80
N GLU A 42 -93.80 93.88 -65.49
CA GLU A 42 -94.29 92.88 -64.54
C GLU A 42 -94.03 91.44 -65.01
N LEU A 43 -94.34 91.13 -66.27
CA LEU A 43 -94.08 89.81 -66.87
C LEU A 43 -92.58 89.49 -66.94
N LEU A 44 -91.74 90.46 -67.28
CA LEU A 44 -90.28 90.31 -67.27
C LEU A 44 -89.78 90.05 -65.85
N ASN A 45 -90.19 90.85 -64.86
CA ASN A 45 -89.81 90.66 -63.46
C ASN A 45 -90.25 89.29 -62.92
N LYS A 46 -91.44 88.82 -63.29
CA LYS A 46 -91.92 87.49 -62.94
C LYS A 46 -91.02 86.40 -63.52
N ARG A 47 -90.68 86.49 -64.81
CA ARG A 47 -89.82 85.51 -65.50
C ARG A 47 -88.37 85.51 -65.00
N PHE A 48 -87.85 86.69 -64.66
CA PHE A 48 -86.56 86.83 -63.98
C PHE A 48 -86.61 86.22 -62.58
N GLY A 49 -87.66 86.48 -61.81
CA GLY A 49 -87.89 85.84 -60.51
C GLY A 49 -87.95 84.32 -60.59
N GLU A 50 -88.65 83.76 -61.58
CA GLU A 50 -88.70 82.31 -61.83
C GLU A 50 -87.32 81.74 -62.18
N SER A 51 -86.54 82.46 -62.99
CA SER A 51 -85.19 82.04 -63.39
C SER A 51 -84.21 82.09 -62.21
N LEU A 52 -84.28 83.13 -61.38
CA LEU A 52 -83.47 83.25 -60.15
C LEU A 52 -83.82 82.15 -59.16
N GLN A 53 -85.11 81.85 -58.96
CA GLN A 53 -85.54 80.74 -58.12
C GLN A 53 -85.02 79.38 -58.62
N LEU A 54 -84.95 79.18 -59.94
CA LEU A 54 -84.39 77.95 -60.51
C LEU A 54 -82.88 77.84 -60.24
N ILE A 55 -82.15 78.95 -60.37
CA ILE A 55 -80.71 79.02 -60.07
C ILE A 55 -80.48 78.79 -58.57
N GLU A 56 -81.24 79.43 -57.69
CA GLU A 56 -81.15 79.23 -56.24
C GLU A 56 -81.42 77.77 -55.84
N ARG A 57 -82.45 77.14 -56.45
CA ARG A 57 -82.73 75.71 -56.25
C ARG A 57 -81.59 74.82 -56.76
N GLY A 58 -81.02 75.14 -57.92
CA GLY A 58 -79.88 74.40 -58.49
C GLY A 58 -78.62 74.52 -57.64
N LEU A 59 -78.30 75.72 -57.17
CA LEU A 59 -77.18 75.97 -56.27
C LEU A 59 -77.37 75.29 -54.92
N ALA A 60 -78.57 75.38 -54.33
CA ALA A 60 -78.90 74.69 -53.08
C ALA A 60 -78.81 73.16 -53.24
N PHE A 61 -79.23 72.63 -54.40
CA PHE A 61 -79.11 71.21 -54.70
C PHE A 61 -77.65 70.77 -54.82
N ILE A 62 -76.82 71.51 -55.58
CA ILE A 62 -75.39 71.21 -55.74
C ILE A 62 -74.67 71.31 -54.39
N GLN A 63 -74.97 72.33 -53.59
CA GLN A 63 -74.39 72.50 -52.25
C GLN A 63 -74.79 71.34 -51.33
N LYS A 64 -76.07 70.94 -51.34
CA LYS A 64 -76.55 69.79 -50.57
C LYS A 64 -75.87 68.50 -51.03
N GLN A 65 -75.75 68.27 -52.33
CA GLN A 65 -75.09 67.09 -52.88
C GLN A 65 -73.60 67.05 -52.52
N ALA A 66 -72.90 68.19 -52.57
CA ALA A 66 -71.51 68.30 -52.17
C ALA A 66 -71.33 68.02 -50.66
N GLN A 67 -72.22 68.52 -49.81
CA GLN A 67 -72.24 68.24 -48.37
C GLN A 67 -72.52 66.76 -48.07
N GLU A 68 -73.49 66.16 -48.76
CA GLU A 68 -73.83 64.74 -48.61
C GLU A 68 -72.67 63.84 -49.05
N HIS A 69 -72.01 64.17 -50.16
CA HIS A 69 -70.84 63.44 -50.65
C HIS A 69 -69.66 63.56 -49.68
N HIS A 70 -69.39 64.77 -49.14
CA HIS A 70 -68.34 64.96 -48.14
C HIS A 70 -68.65 64.17 -46.85
N ALA A 71 -69.91 64.21 -46.39
CA ALA A 71 -70.35 63.44 -45.23
C ALA A 71 -70.31 61.92 -45.47
N ALA A 72 -70.56 61.45 -46.70
CA ALA A 72 -70.44 60.05 -47.07
C ALA A 72 -68.98 59.60 -47.06
N LEU A 73 -68.07 60.39 -47.63
CA LEU A 73 -66.64 60.11 -47.63
C LEU A 73 -66.08 60.04 -46.20
N LEU A 74 -66.44 61.00 -45.34
CA LEU A 74 -66.02 60.98 -43.94
C LEU A 74 -66.54 59.74 -43.21
N ARG A 75 -67.80 59.34 -43.45
CA ARG A 75 -68.38 58.11 -42.88
C ARG A 75 -67.64 56.86 -43.33
N GLU A 76 -67.35 56.73 -44.63
CA GLU A 76 -66.59 55.59 -45.15
C GLU A 76 -65.18 55.54 -44.55
N MET A 77 -64.51 56.69 -44.44
CA MET A 77 -63.20 56.79 -43.81
C MET A 77 -63.24 56.33 -42.35
N HIS A 78 -64.23 56.79 -41.56
CA HIS A 78 -64.39 56.39 -40.16
C HIS A 78 -64.70 54.89 -40.03
N GLN A 79 -65.52 54.34 -40.93
CA GLN A 79 -65.80 52.91 -40.95
C GLN A 79 -64.54 52.07 -41.27
N ARG A 80 -63.72 52.53 -42.22
CA ARG A 80 -62.44 51.87 -42.54
C ARG A 80 -61.46 51.93 -41.38
N PHE A 81 -61.35 53.07 -40.70
CA PHE A 81 -60.52 53.20 -39.50
C PHE A 81 -61.00 52.29 -38.39
N ALA A 82 -62.30 52.28 -38.08
CA ALA A 82 -62.87 51.39 -37.07
C ALA A 82 -62.65 49.90 -37.40
N ALA A 83 -62.79 49.51 -38.67
CA ALA A 83 -62.51 48.14 -39.11
C ALA A 83 -61.02 47.79 -39.00
N MET A 84 -60.13 48.74 -39.23
CA MET A 84 -58.69 48.57 -39.07
C MET A 84 -58.32 48.44 -37.59
N ASP A 85 -58.87 49.27 -36.71
CA ASP A 85 -58.66 49.20 -35.26
C ASP A 85 -59.10 47.84 -34.70
N GLN A 86 -60.26 47.33 -35.12
CA GLN A 86 -60.72 46.00 -34.75
C GLN A 86 -59.75 44.89 -35.21
N ARG A 87 -59.20 44.99 -36.42
CA ARG A 87 -58.20 44.03 -36.91
C ARG A 87 -56.91 44.10 -36.11
N PHE A 88 -56.46 45.30 -35.75
CA PHE A 88 -55.29 45.49 -34.89
C PHE A 88 -55.51 44.91 -33.50
N GLU A 89 -56.68 45.12 -32.88
CA GLU A 89 -57.01 44.52 -31.58
C GLU A 89 -56.97 42.99 -31.64
N VAL A 90 -57.53 42.38 -32.69
CA VAL A 90 -57.51 40.92 -32.87
C VAL A 90 -56.08 40.42 -33.01
N LEU A 91 -55.26 41.07 -33.84
CA LEU A 91 -53.86 40.71 -34.03
C LEU A 91 -53.06 40.80 -32.72
N LEU A 92 -53.26 41.87 -31.94
CA LEU A 92 -52.59 42.02 -30.64
C LEU A 92 -52.99 40.91 -29.67
N ARG A 93 -54.29 40.58 -29.58
CA ARG A 93 -54.77 39.46 -28.75
C ARG A 93 -54.17 38.13 -29.17
N GLU A 94 -54.06 37.86 -30.47
CA GLU A 94 -53.43 36.63 -30.96
C GLU A 94 -51.94 36.56 -30.61
N ILE A 95 -51.21 37.68 -30.73
CA ILE A 95 -49.80 37.76 -30.35
C ILE A 95 -49.64 37.51 -28.84
N ASP A 96 -50.45 38.16 -28.01
CA ASP A 96 -50.41 37.98 -26.55
C ASP A 96 -50.69 36.52 -26.15
N GLN A 97 -51.68 35.89 -26.79
CA GLN A 97 -52.00 34.47 -26.56
C GLN A 97 -50.84 33.55 -26.96
N ARG A 98 -50.22 33.79 -28.13
CA ARG A 98 -49.07 33.01 -28.59
C ARG A 98 -47.86 33.19 -27.68
N PHE A 99 -47.61 34.42 -27.24
CA PHE A 99 -46.51 34.71 -26.32
C PHE A 99 -46.74 34.04 -24.96
N ALA A 100 -47.95 34.14 -24.40
CA ALA A 100 -48.30 33.46 -23.15
C ALA A 100 -48.20 31.92 -23.27
N ALA A 101 -48.60 31.35 -24.40
CA ALA A 101 -48.45 29.92 -24.66
C ALA A 101 -46.98 29.50 -24.71
N LEU A 102 -46.13 30.28 -25.41
CA LEU A 102 -44.71 30.02 -25.51
C LEU A 102 -44.02 30.09 -24.14
N VAL A 103 -44.33 31.09 -23.32
CA VAL A 103 -43.78 31.22 -21.96
C VAL A 103 -44.16 30.00 -21.12
N ARG A 104 -45.42 29.56 -21.16
CA ARG A 104 -45.85 28.36 -20.43
C ARG A 104 -45.15 27.10 -20.89
N GLU A 105 -44.93 26.93 -22.19
CA GLU A 105 -44.19 25.78 -22.71
C GLU A 105 -42.73 25.79 -22.23
N ILE A 106 -42.09 26.97 -22.23
CA ILE A 106 -40.74 27.16 -21.72
C ILE A 106 -40.68 26.80 -20.22
N ASP A 107 -41.61 27.33 -19.40
CA ASP A 107 -41.67 27.03 -17.97
C ASP A 107 -41.85 25.52 -17.71
N GLN A 108 -42.72 24.85 -18.47
CA GLN A 108 -42.92 23.41 -18.36
C GLN A 108 -41.66 22.62 -18.73
N ARG A 109 -40.93 23.05 -19.78
CA ARG A 109 -39.68 22.42 -20.17
C ARG A 109 -38.59 22.61 -19.11
N PHE A 110 -38.48 23.80 -18.52
CA PHE A 110 -37.54 24.04 -17.42
C PHE A 110 -37.88 23.21 -16.19
N ALA A 111 -39.14 23.17 -15.77
CA ALA A 111 -39.57 22.32 -14.65
C ALA A 111 -39.28 20.83 -14.90
N ALA A 112 -39.47 20.34 -16.13
CA ALA A 112 -39.13 18.96 -16.48
C ALA A 112 -37.61 18.71 -16.45
N VAL A 113 -36.80 19.70 -16.83
CA VAL A 113 -35.33 19.64 -16.72
C VAL A 113 -34.89 19.61 -15.26
N ASP A 114 -35.45 20.46 -14.41
CA ASP A 114 -35.14 20.49 -12.98
C ASP A 114 -35.45 19.14 -12.32
N GLN A 115 -36.62 18.56 -12.61
CA GLN A 115 -36.99 17.22 -12.13
C GLN A 115 -36.01 16.14 -12.58
N ARG A 116 -35.51 16.21 -13.83
CA ARG A 116 -34.49 15.27 -14.33
C ARG A 116 -33.16 15.44 -13.63
N PHE A 117 -32.73 16.67 -13.36
CA PHE A 117 -31.52 16.95 -12.60
C PHE A 117 -31.61 16.45 -11.16
N GLU A 118 -32.75 16.68 -10.49
CA GLU A 118 -32.99 16.12 -9.16
C GLU A 118 -32.96 14.58 -9.14
N ALA A 119 -33.60 13.95 -10.12
CA ALA A 119 -33.60 12.49 -10.24
C ALA A 119 -32.18 11.94 -10.45
N LEU A 120 -31.40 12.58 -11.32
CA LEU A 120 -30.00 12.23 -11.56
C LEU A 120 -29.15 12.42 -10.30
N GLY A 121 -29.36 13.51 -9.56
CA GLY A 121 -28.68 13.77 -8.29
C GLY A 121 -28.96 12.66 -7.26
N ARG A 122 -30.24 12.30 -7.07
CA ARG A 122 -30.64 11.21 -6.18
C ARG A 122 -30.06 9.86 -6.59
N GLU A 123 -30.02 9.56 -7.89
CA GLU A 123 -29.41 8.32 -8.39
C GLU A 123 -27.90 8.29 -8.10
N MET A 124 -27.21 9.40 -8.32
CA MET A 124 -25.78 9.51 -8.04
C MET A 124 -25.48 9.33 -6.54
N ASP A 125 -26.26 9.96 -5.67
CA ASP A 125 -26.14 9.81 -4.21
C ASP A 125 -26.35 8.35 -3.77
N GLN A 126 -27.36 7.67 -4.33
CA GLN A 126 -27.62 6.26 -4.05
C GLN A 126 -26.47 5.35 -4.50
N ARG A 127 -25.95 5.58 -5.71
CA ARG A 127 -24.79 4.83 -6.24
C ARG A 127 -23.55 5.06 -5.39
N PHE A 128 -23.29 6.31 -4.99
CA PHE A 128 -22.15 6.64 -4.14
C PHE A 128 -22.27 5.97 -2.76
N ALA A 129 -23.44 6.05 -2.12
CA ALA A 129 -23.70 5.38 -0.85
C ALA A 129 -23.55 3.86 -0.94
N ALA A 130 -24.00 3.23 -2.05
CA ALA A 130 -23.81 1.81 -2.29
C ALA A 130 -22.33 1.43 -2.41
N LEU A 131 -21.55 2.22 -3.15
CA LEU A 131 -20.11 2.00 -3.33
C LEU A 131 -19.34 2.13 -2.02
N VAL A 132 -19.66 3.14 -1.19
CA VAL A 132 -19.07 3.30 0.14
C VAL A 132 -19.35 2.08 1.02
N ARG A 133 -20.60 1.61 1.08
CA ARG A 133 -20.95 0.40 1.84
C ARG A 133 -20.25 -0.86 1.35
N GLU A 134 -20.06 -1.00 0.03
CA GLU A 134 -19.29 -2.12 -0.52
C GLU A 134 -17.81 -2.05 -0.11
N MET A 135 -17.20 -0.86 -0.18
CA MET A 135 -15.84 -0.64 0.30
C MET A 135 -15.70 -0.98 1.78
N GLU A 136 -16.59 -0.50 2.64
CA GLU A 136 -16.58 -0.82 4.08
C GLU A 136 -16.64 -2.33 4.34
N LYS A 137 -17.52 -3.05 3.63
CA LYS A 137 -17.60 -4.51 3.72
C LYS A 137 -16.31 -5.20 3.29
N ARG A 138 -15.69 -4.73 2.19
CA ARG A 138 -14.42 -5.27 1.70
C ARG A 138 -13.29 -5.02 2.69
N PHE A 139 -13.19 -3.83 3.27
CA PHE A 139 -12.20 -3.52 4.30
C PHE A 139 -12.38 -4.41 5.54
N ALA A 140 -13.60 -4.52 6.06
CA ALA A 140 -13.88 -5.40 7.19
C ALA A 140 -13.51 -6.87 6.92
N ALA A 141 -13.74 -7.36 5.68
CA ALA A 141 -13.34 -8.69 5.29
C ALA A 141 -11.81 -8.87 5.19
N VAL A 142 -11.08 -7.83 4.76
CA VAL A 142 -9.62 -7.82 4.76
C VAL A 142 -9.08 -7.83 6.19
N ASP A 143 -9.62 -7.00 7.07
CA ASP A 143 -9.22 -6.94 8.48
C ASP A 143 -9.41 -8.30 9.17
N GLN A 144 -10.55 -8.96 8.96
CA GLN A 144 -10.81 -10.31 9.48
C GLN A 144 -9.81 -11.35 8.96
N ARG A 145 -9.45 -11.29 7.67
CA ARG A 145 -8.44 -12.19 7.08
C ARG A 145 -7.06 -11.92 7.65
N PHE A 146 -6.72 -10.65 7.87
CA PHE A 146 -5.44 -10.27 8.45
C PHE A 146 -5.34 -10.74 9.90
N GLU A 147 -6.37 -10.54 10.73
CA GLU A 147 -6.42 -11.07 12.09
C GLU A 147 -6.28 -12.61 12.12
N ALA A 148 -6.96 -13.31 11.20
CA ALA A 148 -6.84 -14.76 11.10
C ALA A 148 -5.40 -15.20 10.75
N LEU A 149 -4.75 -14.52 9.81
CA LEU A 149 -3.37 -14.78 9.43
C LEU A 149 -2.40 -14.56 10.60
N VAL A 150 -2.56 -13.46 11.33
CA VAL A 150 -1.74 -13.16 12.52
C VAL A 150 -1.91 -14.25 13.57
N ARG A 151 -3.14 -14.65 13.88
CA ARG A 151 -3.39 -15.75 14.83
C ARG A 151 -2.76 -17.07 14.40
N GLU A 152 -2.86 -17.41 13.12
CA GLU A 152 -2.22 -18.62 12.59
C GLU A 152 -0.70 -18.55 12.70
N MET A 153 -0.10 -17.39 12.40
CA MET A 153 1.34 -17.17 12.53
C MET A 153 1.79 -17.31 13.99
N ASP A 154 1.07 -16.71 14.94
CA ASP A 154 1.36 -16.83 16.38
C ASP A 154 1.29 -18.28 16.85
N GLN A 155 0.29 -19.04 16.40
CA GLN A 155 0.17 -20.47 16.73
C GLN A 155 1.32 -21.29 16.17
N ARG A 156 1.70 -21.06 14.91
CA ARG A 156 2.85 -21.74 14.28
C ARG A 156 4.16 -21.39 14.99
N PHE A 157 4.36 -20.13 15.35
CA PHE A 157 5.54 -19.68 16.07
C PHE A 157 5.62 -20.32 17.46
N ALA A 158 4.51 -20.33 18.21
CA ALA A 158 4.43 -20.99 19.51
C ALA A 158 4.69 -22.52 19.41
N ALA A 159 4.20 -23.17 18.36
CA ALA A 159 4.47 -24.59 18.12
C ALA A 159 5.97 -24.84 17.86
N LEU A 160 6.61 -24.00 17.04
CA LEU A 160 8.03 -24.10 16.72
C LEU A 160 8.90 -23.88 17.97
N VAL A 161 8.55 -22.90 18.82
CA VAL A 161 9.26 -22.66 20.10
C VAL A 161 9.18 -23.91 20.99
N ARG A 162 7.99 -24.51 21.16
CA ARG A 162 7.84 -25.74 21.97
C ARG A 162 8.61 -26.93 21.40
N GLU A 163 8.66 -27.06 20.08
CA GLU A 163 9.48 -28.11 19.45
C GLU A 163 10.96 -27.89 19.72
N MET A 164 11.42 -26.64 19.64
CA MET A 164 12.80 -26.27 19.94
C MET A 164 13.15 -26.56 21.40
N GLU A 165 12.30 -26.17 22.35
CA GLU A 165 12.46 -26.48 23.78
C GLU A 165 12.61 -27.99 24.01
N LYS A 166 11.72 -28.81 23.43
CA LYS A 166 11.81 -30.28 23.53
C LYS A 166 13.11 -30.84 22.95
N ARG A 167 13.60 -30.27 21.84
CA ARG A 167 14.87 -30.69 21.23
C ARG A 167 16.06 -30.32 22.12
N PHE A 168 16.04 -29.14 22.74
CA PHE A 168 17.05 -28.73 23.71
C PHE A 168 17.05 -29.65 24.94
N GLU A 169 15.89 -29.92 25.55
CA GLU A 169 15.78 -30.87 26.66
C GLU A 169 16.33 -32.26 26.30
N ALA A 170 16.03 -32.76 25.10
CA ALA A 170 16.55 -34.04 24.63
C ALA A 170 18.08 -34.03 24.43
N VAL A 171 18.65 -32.91 24.01
CA VAL A 171 20.11 -32.73 23.90
C VAL A 171 20.74 -32.69 25.28
N ASP A 172 20.16 -31.95 26.23
CA ASP A 172 20.66 -31.88 27.61
C ASP A 172 20.66 -33.26 28.27
N GLN A 173 19.58 -34.04 28.11
CA GLN A 173 19.52 -35.41 28.62
C GLN A 173 20.59 -36.33 28.00
N ARG A 174 20.85 -36.20 26.70
CA ARG A 174 21.93 -36.96 26.03
C ARG A 174 23.30 -36.54 26.54
N PHE A 175 23.50 -35.25 26.78
CA PHE A 175 24.74 -34.72 27.32
C PHE A 175 24.98 -35.23 28.75
N GLU A 176 23.97 -35.18 29.61
CA GLU A 176 24.04 -35.77 30.95
C GLU A 176 24.36 -37.27 30.92
N ALA A 177 23.71 -38.03 30.02
CA ALA A 177 23.98 -39.45 29.87
C ALA A 177 25.43 -39.73 29.45
N LEU A 178 25.96 -38.94 28.50
CA LEU A 178 27.35 -39.04 28.04
C LEU A 178 28.34 -38.73 29.17
N VAL A 179 28.08 -37.69 29.97
CA VAL A 179 28.91 -37.34 31.13
C VAL A 179 28.91 -38.49 32.14
N ARG A 180 27.75 -39.07 32.48
CA ARG A 180 27.67 -40.21 33.39
C ARG A 180 28.41 -41.45 32.87
N GLU A 181 28.32 -41.72 31.56
CA GLU A 181 29.06 -42.83 30.93
C GLU A 181 30.57 -42.58 31.01
N MET A 182 31.02 -41.35 30.75
CA MET A 182 32.41 -40.97 30.86
C MET A 182 32.93 -41.13 32.29
N ASP A 183 32.18 -40.65 33.28
CA ASP A 183 32.53 -40.82 34.71
C ASP A 183 32.62 -42.29 35.10
N HIS A 184 31.69 -43.13 34.63
CA HIS A 184 31.74 -44.57 34.86
C HIS A 184 32.97 -45.23 34.23
N ARG A 185 33.29 -44.88 32.98
CA ARG A 185 34.49 -45.40 32.30
C ARG A 185 35.77 -44.95 32.99
N PHE A 186 35.82 -43.68 33.41
CA PHE A 186 36.97 -43.13 34.12
C PHE A 186 37.16 -43.83 35.48
N ALA A 187 36.09 -44.03 36.24
CA ALA A 187 36.14 -44.77 37.51
C ALA A 187 36.56 -46.24 37.31
N ALA A 188 36.08 -46.90 36.25
CA ALA A 188 36.50 -48.27 35.91
C ALA A 188 37.99 -48.35 35.57
N LEU A 189 38.48 -47.41 34.74
CA LEU A 189 39.89 -47.31 34.38
C LEU A 189 40.78 -47.08 35.60
N MET A 190 40.38 -46.19 36.51
CA MET A 190 41.13 -45.93 37.75
C MET A 190 41.21 -47.20 38.63
N ARG A 191 40.12 -47.96 38.75
CA ARG A 191 40.15 -49.25 39.47
C ARG A 191 41.08 -50.27 38.81
N GLU A 192 41.09 -50.34 37.49
CA GLU A 192 42.00 -51.23 36.76
C GLU A 192 43.47 -50.84 36.99
N ILE A 193 43.78 -49.54 36.95
CA ILE A 193 45.11 -49.03 37.28
C ILE A 193 45.50 -49.41 38.71
N ASP A 194 44.63 -49.16 39.70
CA ASP A 194 44.89 -49.51 41.09
C ASP A 194 45.15 -51.02 41.28
N GLN A 195 44.37 -51.87 40.61
CA GLN A 195 44.56 -53.32 40.65
C GLN A 195 45.89 -53.74 40.03
N ARG A 196 46.25 -53.20 38.86
CA ARG A 196 47.53 -53.47 38.20
C ARG A 196 48.71 -52.99 39.05
N PHE A 197 48.59 -51.80 39.64
CA PHE A 197 49.61 -51.25 40.54
C PHE A 197 49.78 -52.13 41.78
N THR A 198 48.68 -52.55 42.40
CA THR A 198 48.69 -53.47 43.55
C THR A 198 49.31 -54.82 43.19
N ALA A 199 48.99 -55.37 42.02
CA ALA A 199 49.58 -56.62 41.54
C ALA A 199 51.09 -56.51 41.30
N LEU A 200 51.53 -55.41 40.67
CA LEU A 200 52.95 -55.11 40.46
C LEU A 200 53.71 -54.99 41.78
N MET A 201 53.14 -54.29 42.77
CA MET A 201 53.73 -54.18 44.11
C MET A 201 53.90 -55.54 44.78
N ARG A 202 52.89 -56.42 44.71
CA ARG A 202 53.00 -57.80 45.23
C ARG A 202 54.03 -58.63 44.47
N GLU A 203 54.16 -58.47 43.16
CA GLU A 203 55.20 -59.15 42.40
C GLU A 203 56.60 -58.66 42.80
N MET A 204 56.78 -57.34 42.96
CA MET A 204 58.02 -56.78 43.50
C MET A 204 58.33 -57.33 44.88
N GLU A 205 57.36 -57.35 45.80
CA GLU A 205 57.52 -57.88 47.15
C GLU A 205 57.96 -59.35 47.12
N ARG A 206 57.32 -60.20 46.31
CA ARG A 206 57.76 -61.60 46.12
C ARG A 206 59.16 -61.72 45.53
N ARG A 207 59.52 -60.85 44.56
CA ARG A 207 60.88 -60.85 43.99
C ARG A 207 61.91 -60.44 45.03
N PHE A 208 61.59 -59.45 45.88
CA PHE A 208 62.42 -59.06 47.00
C PHE A 208 62.56 -60.20 48.02
N GLU A 209 61.48 -60.84 48.44
CA GLU A 209 61.54 -62.02 49.33
C GLU A 209 62.38 -63.16 48.74
N ALA A 210 62.22 -63.46 47.45
CA ALA A 210 63.02 -64.47 46.76
C ALA A 210 64.50 -64.08 46.69
N MET A 211 64.80 -62.79 46.51
CA MET A 211 66.16 -62.26 46.54
C MET A 211 66.75 -62.38 47.94
N ASP A 212 66.01 -62.03 48.99
CA ASP A 212 66.42 -62.17 50.39
C ASP A 212 66.69 -63.63 50.75
N GLN A 213 65.84 -64.56 50.31
CA GLN A 213 66.09 -66.00 50.49
C GLN A 213 67.36 -66.48 49.79
N ARG A 214 67.63 -66.00 48.56
CA ARG A 214 68.87 -66.31 47.84
C ARG A 214 70.09 -65.72 48.55
N PHE A 215 70.00 -64.48 49.03
CA PHE A 215 71.06 -63.86 49.84
C PHE A 215 71.31 -64.65 51.12
N ALA A 216 70.26 -65.06 51.84
CA ALA A 216 70.39 -65.88 53.05
C ALA A 216 71.02 -67.25 52.74
N ALA A 217 70.65 -67.89 51.63
CA ALA A 217 71.26 -69.15 51.19
C ALA A 217 72.74 -68.98 50.84
N LEU A 218 73.10 -67.91 50.11
CA LEU A 218 74.48 -67.58 49.78
C LEU A 218 75.31 -67.32 51.05
N MET A 219 74.76 -66.58 52.01
CA MET A 219 75.42 -66.35 53.29
C MET A 219 75.66 -67.64 54.06
N ARG A 220 74.70 -68.58 54.07
CA ARG A 220 74.92 -69.91 54.66
C ARG A 220 75.99 -70.71 53.92
N GLU A 221 76.04 -70.64 52.60
CA GLU A 221 77.09 -71.31 51.82
C GLU A 221 78.48 -70.72 52.13
N ILE A 222 78.57 -69.39 52.21
CA ILE A 222 79.79 -68.68 52.61
C ILE A 222 80.21 -69.11 54.01
N ASP A 223 79.28 -69.14 54.97
CA ASP A 223 79.54 -69.56 56.35
C ASP A 223 80.03 -71.01 56.42
N GLN A 224 79.42 -71.92 55.64
CA GLN A 224 79.89 -73.30 55.49
C GLN A 224 81.29 -73.39 54.88
N ARG A 225 81.58 -72.60 53.85
CA ARG A 225 82.92 -72.55 53.22
C ARG A 225 83.97 -71.98 54.17
N PHE A 226 83.63 -70.94 54.95
CA PHE A 226 84.49 -70.41 56.00
C PHE A 226 84.75 -71.47 57.08
N THR A 227 83.70 -72.13 57.57
CA THR A 227 83.84 -73.23 58.54
C THR A 227 84.72 -74.35 57.99
N ALA A 228 84.55 -74.73 56.73
CA ALA A 228 85.38 -75.73 56.08
C ALA A 228 86.84 -75.27 55.88
N ALA A 229 87.05 -73.98 55.60
CA ALA A 229 88.37 -73.37 55.53
C ALA A 229 89.05 -73.36 56.91
N ASP A 230 88.33 -73.02 57.98
CA ASP A 230 88.83 -73.07 59.35
C ASP A 230 89.23 -74.49 59.75
N GLN A 231 88.42 -75.50 59.42
CA GLN A 231 88.77 -76.90 59.65
C GLN A 231 90.03 -77.33 58.89
N ARG A 232 90.21 -76.88 57.63
CA ARG A 232 91.44 -77.12 56.87
C ARG A 232 92.63 -76.39 57.49
N PHE A 233 92.43 -75.18 57.99
CA PHE A 233 93.47 -74.40 58.65
C PHE A 233 93.91 -75.08 59.97
N GLU A 234 92.96 -75.57 60.76
CA GLU A 234 93.25 -76.40 61.94
C GLU A 234 94.00 -77.68 61.56
N ALA A 235 93.59 -78.36 60.49
CA ALA A 235 94.27 -79.57 60.02
C ALA A 235 95.73 -79.28 59.63
N LEU A 236 95.98 -78.18 58.92
CA LEU A 236 97.33 -77.71 58.58
C LEU A 236 98.14 -77.33 59.82
N GLN A 237 97.52 -76.67 60.81
CA GLN A 237 98.18 -76.36 62.08
C GLN A 237 98.58 -77.64 62.83
N ARG A 238 97.70 -78.65 62.88
CA ARG A 238 98.03 -79.95 63.48
C ARG A 238 99.17 -80.63 62.74
N GLU A 239 99.18 -80.60 61.41
CA GLU A 239 100.26 -81.14 60.61
C GLU A 239 101.59 -80.41 60.86
N MET A 240 101.58 -79.08 60.97
CA MET A 240 102.75 -78.30 61.38
C MET A 240 103.25 -78.64 62.79
N VAL A 241 102.34 -78.85 63.74
CA VAL A 241 102.70 -79.29 65.10
C VAL A 241 103.35 -80.68 65.07
N LEU A 242 102.80 -81.62 64.31
CA LEU A 242 103.39 -82.95 64.12
C LEU A 242 104.76 -82.89 63.43
N LEU A 243 104.92 -82.07 62.39
CA LEU A 243 106.20 -81.79 61.75
C LEU A 243 107.22 -81.26 62.75
N ARG A 244 106.80 -80.31 63.61
CA ARG A 244 107.65 -79.73 64.66
C ARG A 244 108.06 -80.77 65.70
N GLU A 245 107.14 -81.64 66.13
CA GLU A 245 107.45 -82.72 67.06
C GLU A 245 108.40 -83.77 66.47
N VAL A 246 108.25 -84.11 65.19
CA VAL A 246 109.17 -85.02 64.48
C VAL A 246 110.54 -84.37 64.36
N PHE A 247 110.59 -83.07 64.05
CA PHE A 247 111.83 -82.29 63.99
C PHE A 247 112.54 -82.26 65.36
N ASP A 248 111.82 -81.99 66.44
CA ASP A 248 112.36 -81.99 67.81
C ASP A 248 112.83 -83.36 68.28
N ARG A 249 112.16 -84.45 67.86
CA ARG A 249 112.60 -85.82 68.11
C ARG A 249 113.92 -86.12 67.42
N ARG A 250 114.06 -85.76 66.14
CA ARG A 250 115.30 -85.93 65.38
C ARG A 250 116.43 -85.07 65.93
N PHE A 251 116.13 -83.83 66.32
CA PHE A 251 117.10 -82.91 66.89
C PHE A 251 117.66 -83.44 68.23
N ARG A 252 116.81 -84.00 69.10
CA ARG A 252 117.26 -84.64 70.35
C ARG A 252 118.14 -85.86 70.12
N GLN A 253 117.82 -86.69 69.12
CA GLN A 253 118.66 -87.84 68.76
C GLN A 253 120.06 -87.40 68.28
N LEU A 254 120.12 -86.36 67.45
CA LEU A 254 121.38 -85.78 66.99
C LEU A 254 122.20 -85.21 68.16
N GLN A 255 121.55 -84.49 69.08
CA GLN A 255 122.21 -83.92 70.26
C GLN A 255 122.81 -85.00 71.16
N TRP A 256 122.10 -86.11 71.38
CA TRP A 256 122.57 -87.23 72.20
C TRP A 256 123.82 -87.91 71.60
N VAL A 257 123.82 -88.12 70.28
CA VAL A 257 124.97 -88.66 69.56
C VAL A 257 126.17 -87.71 69.64
N LEU A 258 125.95 -86.41 69.48
CA LEU A 258 127.02 -85.40 69.58
C LEU A 258 127.67 -85.36 70.98
N SER A 259 126.87 -85.46 72.04
CA SER A 259 127.40 -85.52 73.42
C SER A 259 128.23 -86.77 73.67
N LEU A 260 127.85 -87.91 73.09
CA LEU A 260 128.58 -89.17 73.20
C LEU A 260 129.95 -89.11 72.51
N TRP A 261 130.00 -88.51 71.31
CA TRP A 261 131.25 -88.26 70.58
C TRP A 261 132.17 -87.29 71.32
N LEU A 262 131.62 -86.19 71.86
CA LEU A 262 132.40 -85.22 72.64
C LEU A 262 132.99 -85.82 73.92
N GLY A 263 132.24 -86.69 74.62
CA GLY A 263 132.73 -87.41 75.79
C GLY A 263 133.89 -88.37 75.47
N LEU A 264 133.81 -89.10 74.36
CA LEU A 264 134.90 -89.97 73.88
C LEU A 264 136.16 -89.18 73.50
N LEU A 265 136.00 -88.03 72.85
CA LEU A 265 137.11 -87.17 72.41
C LEU A 265 137.87 -86.58 73.62
N ALA A 266 137.15 -86.16 74.67
CA ALA A 266 137.74 -85.69 75.91
C ALA A 266 138.50 -86.80 76.67
N GLY A 267 137.95 -88.03 76.70
CA GLY A 267 138.61 -89.18 77.32
C GLY A 267 139.91 -89.58 76.62
N LEU A 268 139.93 -89.52 75.28
CA LEU A 268 141.12 -89.80 74.46
C LEU A 268 142.24 -88.76 74.67
N LEU A 269 141.88 -87.48 74.79
CA LEU A 269 142.84 -86.40 75.05
C LEU A 269 143.43 -86.47 76.46
N GLY A 270 142.65 -86.86 77.47
CA GLY A 270 143.16 -87.06 78.84
C GLY A 270 144.18 -88.21 78.94
N LEU A 271 143.94 -89.30 78.21
CA LEU A 271 144.83 -90.48 78.17
C LEU A 271 146.17 -90.21 77.47
N LEU A 272 146.17 -89.36 76.44
CA LEU A 272 147.39 -88.93 75.74
C LEU A 272 148.26 -87.99 76.59
N GLY A 273 147.67 -87.22 77.50
CA GLY A 273 148.43 -86.33 78.40
C GLY A 273 149.15 -87.08 79.53
N TYR A 274 148.59 -88.19 80.02
CA TYR A 274 149.16 -88.94 81.14
C TYR A 274 150.40 -89.76 80.77
N LEU A 275 150.63 -90.05 79.48
CA LEU A 275 151.72 -90.88 78.97
C LEU A 275 153.00 -90.13 78.56
N ARG A 276 153.16 -88.85 78.97
CA ARG A 276 154.37 -88.06 78.65
C ARG A 276 155.01 -87.34 79.85
N LEU A 277 154.79 -87.86 81.05
CA LEU A 277 155.69 -87.76 82.20
C LEU A 277 156.61 -88.98 82.22
#